data_AF-V8AMW9-F1
#
_entry.id   AF-V8AMW9-F1
#
_cell.length_a   1.000
_cell.length_b   1.000
_cell.length_c   1.000
_cell.angle_alpha   90.00
_cell.angle_beta   90.00
_cell.angle_gamma   90.00
#
_symmetry.space_group_name_H-M   'P 1'
#
loop_
_entity.id
_entity.type
_entity.pdbx_description
1 polymer ?
#
loop_
_entity_poly.entity_id
_entity_poly.type
_entity_poly.pdbx_seq_one_letter_code
_entity_poly.pdbx_strand_id
1 'polypeptide(L)'
;MGNGGDWQNANGYKVTTKPTAGSALSFSPGQAGADKTYGHVAFVEQVRSDGSILISESNVMGLGKLSYRTFTKSEASTFHYVIGK
;
A
#
# COMPACT_ATOMS: atom_id res chain seq x y z
N MET A 1 1.61 -8.46 -12.19
CA MET A 1 0.78 -7.58 -11.34
C MET A 1 0.70 -6.14 -11.88
N GLY A 2 1.03 -5.84 -13.15
CA GLY A 2 0.62 -4.56 -13.78
C GLY A 2 1.06 -3.28 -13.04
N ASN A 3 0.21 -2.25 -13.14
CA ASN A 3 0.37 -0.98 -12.46
C ASN A 3 0.05 -1.10 -10.96
N GLY A 4 0.34 -0.06 -10.17
CA GLY A 4 0.24 -0.16 -8.72
C GLY A 4 -1.16 -0.51 -8.19
N GLY A 5 -2.22 -0.06 -8.86
CA GLY A 5 -3.59 -0.44 -8.54
C GLY A 5 -3.96 -1.87 -8.92
N ASP A 6 -3.23 -2.51 -9.84
CA ASP A 6 -3.53 -3.87 -10.31
C ASP A 6 -3.07 -4.95 -9.31
N TRP A 7 -2.18 -4.60 -8.37
CA TRP A 7 -1.62 -5.54 -7.39
C TRP A 7 -2.69 -6.10 -6.44
N GLN A 8 -3.78 -5.36 -6.20
CA GLN A 8 -4.92 -5.86 -5.44
C GLN A 8 -5.63 -7.06 -6.09
N ASN A 9 -5.38 -7.33 -7.37
CA ASN A 9 -5.90 -8.49 -8.10
C ASN A 9 -4.79 -9.48 -8.49
N ALA A 10 -3.68 -9.49 -7.74
CA ALA A 10 -2.53 -10.32 -8.03
C ALA A 10 -2.84 -11.83 -7.93
N ASN A 11 -3.07 -12.45 -9.09
CA ASN A 11 -3.27 -13.89 -9.18
C ASN A 11 -2.09 -14.66 -8.58
N GLY A 12 -2.39 -15.65 -7.74
CA GLY A 12 -1.39 -16.51 -7.10
C GLY A 12 -0.73 -15.91 -5.86
N TYR A 13 -1.17 -14.73 -5.40
CA TYR A 13 -0.80 -14.13 -4.12
C TYR A 13 -2.02 -14.08 -3.19
N LYS A 14 -1.76 -14.11 -1.88
CA LYS A 14 -2.80 -13.83 -0.89
C LYS A 14 -2.99 -12.31 -0.83
N VAL A 15 -4.16 -11.84 -1.23
CA VAL A 15 -4.58 -10.45 -1.05
C VAL A 15 -5.59 -10.36 0.10
N THR A 16 -5.45 -9.36 0.96
CA THR A 16 -6.33 -9.13 2.11
C THR A 16 -6.52 -7.64 2.37
N THR A 17 -7.54 -7.26 3.14
CA THR A 17 -7.71 -5.89 3.68
C THR A 17 -7.19 -5.76 5.11
N LYS A 18 -6.63 -6.83 5.69
CA LYS A 18 -6.00 -6.79 7.01
C LYS A 18 -4.54 -6.31 6.87
N PRO A 19 -4.17 -5.16 7.47
CA PRO A 19 -2.81 -4.67 7.39
C PRO A 19 -1.82 -5.67 8.01
N THR A 20 -0.73 -5.93 7.30
CA THR A 20 0.30 -6.89 7.70
C THR A 20 1.68 -6.29 7.44
N ALA A 21 2.53 -6.20 8.47
CA ALA A 21 3.90 -5.73 8.28
C ALA A 21 4.65 -6.68 7.33
N GLY A 22 5.51 -6.12 6.48
CA GLY A 22 6.22 -6.89 5.45
C GLY A 22 5.42 -7.15 4.18
N SER A 23 4.16 -6.69 4.08
CA SER A 23 3.35 -6.82 2.87
C SER A 23 3.48 -5.61 1.95
N ALA A 24 3.18 -5.81 0.66
CA ALA A 24 2.97 -4.71 -0.25
C ALA A 24 1.54 -4.18 -0.11
N LEU A 25 1.37 -2.87 -0.03
CA LEU A 25 0.09 -2.18 -0.03
C LEU A 25 -0.20 -1.68 -1.45
N SER A 26 -1.32 -2.10 -2.03
CA SER A 26 -1.83 -1.68 -3.32
C SER A 26 -2.87 -0.58 -3.15
N PHE A 27 -2.57 0.63 -3.61
CA PHE A 27 -3.53 1.74 -3.71
C PHE A 27 -4.24 1.69 -5.06
N SER A 28 -5.57 1.65 -5.03
CA SER A 28 -6.37 1.85 -6.24
C SER A 28 -6.10 3.24 -6.87
N PRO A 29 -6.35 3.43 -8.18
CA PRO A 29 -6.18 4.73 -8.82
C PRO A 29 -6.93 5.86 -8.07
N GLY A 30 -6.21 6.93 -7.73
CA GLY A 30 -6.73 8.07 -6.95
C GLY A 30 -6.88 7.85 -5.44
N GLN A 31 -6.68 6.63 -4.91
CA GLN A 31 -6.81 6.33 -3.48
C GLN A 31 -5.65 6.94 -2.69
N ALA A 32 -5.94 7.65 -1.60
CA ALA A 32 -4.92 8.26 -0.74
C ALA A 32 -3.90 9.14 -1.50
N GLY A 33 -4.34 9.83 -2.55
CA GLY A 33 -3.49 10.67 -3.40
C GLY A 33 -2.63 9.92 -4.42
N ALA A 34 -2.87 8.61 -4.62
CA ALA A 34 -2.23 7.83 -5.67
C ALA A 34 -2.56 8.38 -7.07
N ASP A 35 -1.72 8.03 -8.05
CA ASP A 35 -1.95 8.40 -9.44
C ASP A 35 -3.32 7.92 -9.92
N LYS A 36 -4.03 8.77 -10.66
CA LYS A 36 -5.42 8.52 -11.09
C LYS A 36 -5.56 7.46 -12.18
N THR A 37 -4.46 7.10 -12.83
CA THR A 37 -4.44 6.06 -13.88
C THR A 37 -3.77 4.80 -13.35
N TYR A 38 -2.61 4.94 -12.69
CA TYR A 38 -1.79 3.78 -12.33
C TYR A 38 -2.03 3.24 -10.91
N GLY A 39 -2.65 4.02 -10.02
CA GLY A 39 -2.61 3.72 -8.60
C GLY A 39 -1.20 3.85 -8.04
N HIS A 40 -0.91 3.14 -6.94
CA HIS A 40 0.41 3.18 -6.32
C HIS A 40 0.68 1.91 -5.50
N VAL A 41 1.97 1.60 -5.26
CA VAL A 41 2.37 0.52 -4.35
C VAL A 41 3.31 1.09 -3.31
N ALA A 42 3.08 0.71 -2.06
CA ALA A 42 3.97 0.99 -0.94
C ALA A 42 4.30 -0.30 -0.19
N PHE A 43 5.30 -0.26 0.69
CA PHE A 43 5.63 -1.35 1.59
C PHE A 43 5.17 -1.04 3.01
N VAL A 44 4.56 -2.00 3.69
CA VAL A 44 4.13 -1.84 5.08
C VAL A 44 5.28 -2.14 6.02
N GLU A 45 5.92 -1.09 6.52
CA GLU A 45 7.03 -1.18 7.47
C GLU A 45 6.56 -1.67 8.85
N GLN A 46 5.42 -1.14 9.31
CA GLN A 46 4.92 -1.42 10.65
C GLN A 46 3.39 -1.38 10.70
N VAL A 47 2.81 -2.30 11.46
CA VAL A 47 1.42 -2.22 11.96
C VAL A 47 1.49 -1.98 13.45
N ARG A 48 0.97 -0.83 13.92
CA ARG A 48 1.05 -0.41 15.32
C ARG A 48 -0.10 -0.98 16.14
N SER A 49 0.01 -0.91 17.46
CA SER A 49 -0.98 -1.43 18.40
C SER A 49 -2.36 -0.76 18.29
N ASP A 50 -2.40 0.52 17.90
CA ASP A 50 -3.64 1.26 17.62
C ASP A 50 -4.27 0.91 16.26
N GLY A 51 -3.60 0.06 15.48
CA GLY A 51 -4.00 -0.36 14.14
C GLY A 51 -3.60 0.62 13.04
N SER A 52 -2.93 1.72 13.34
CA SER A 52 -2.29 2.56 12.33
C SER A 52 -1.13 1.82 11.66
N ILE A 53 -0.82 2.21 10.43
CA ILE A 53 0.30 1.64 9.69
C ILE A 53 1.33 2.69 9.35
N LEU A 54 2.60 2.31 9.35
CA LEU A 54 3.68 3.03 8.71
C LEU A 54 3.99 2.36 7.38
N ILE A 55 4.06 3.15 6.31
CA ILE A 55 4.51 2.68 5.01
C ILE A 55 5.77 3.41 4.56
N SER A 56 6.54 2.75 3.69
CA SER A 56 7.58 3.36 2.89
C SER A 56 7.23 3.25 1.41
N GLU A 57 7.52 4.29 0.65
CA GLU A 57 7.16 4.38 -0.77
C GLU A 57 8.11 5.33 -1.52
N SER A 58 8.26 5.13 -2.83
CA SER A 58 9.13 5.97 -3.66
C SER A 58 8.32 6.85 -4.61
N ASN A 59 8.96 7.91 -5.10
CA ASN A 59 8.45 8.77 -6.18
C ASN A 59 7.23 9.64 -5.83
N VAL A 60 6.65 9.51 -4.63
CA VAL A 60 5.57 10.40 -4.15
C VAL A 60 6.09 11.80 -3.85
N MET A 61 7.27 11.93 -3.23
CA MET A 61 7.91 13.20 -2.90
C MET A 61 8.92 13.69 -3.95
N GLY A 62 8.92 13.06 -5.14
CA GLY A 62 9.81 13.36 -6.25
C GLY A 62 10.58 12.14 -6.76
N LEU A 63 11.06 12.23 -8.01
CA LEU A 63 11.72 11.14 -8.73
C LEU A 63 12.87 10.53 -7.91
N GLY A 64 12.79 9.21 -7.68
CA GLY A 64 13.82 8.44 -6.97
C GLY A 64 13.91 8.70 -5.46
N LYS A 65 13.01 9.52 -4.89
CA LYS A 65 13.00 9.81 -3.45
C LYS A 65 12.15 8.81 -2.70
N LEU A 66 12.72 8.24 -1.65
CA LEU A 66 12.01 7.46 -0.64
C LEU A 66 11.31 8.41 0.34
N SER A 67 10.08 8.07 0.70
CA SER A 67 9.27 8.79 1.69
C SER A 67 8.47 7.81 2.53
N TYR A 68 7.94 8.31 3.65
CA TYR A 68 7.13 7.53 4.58
C TYR A 68 5.82 8.25 4.88
N ARG A 69 4.75 7.48 5.03
CA ARG A 69 3.44 7.99 5.48
C ARG A 69 2.86 7.10 6.56
N THR A 70 2.06 7.69 7.44
CA THR A 70 1.25 6.95 8.40
C THR A 70 -0.23 7.08 8.02
N PHE A 71 -0.94 5.96 8.04
CA PHE A 71 -2.39 5.93 7.90
C PHE A 71 -3.03 5.45 9.19
N THR A 72 -4.16 6.05 9.54
CA THR A 72 -4.97 5.62 10.67
C THR A 72 -5.51 4.21 10.43
N LYS A 73 -5.96 3.54 11.50
CA LYS A 73 -6.63 2.23 11.40
C LYS A 73 -7.81 2.25 10.41
N SER A 74 -8.57 3.34 10.41
CA SER A 74 -9.74 3.51 9.54
C SER A 74 -9.31 3.51 8.07
N GLU A 75 -8.36 4.36 7.70
CA GLU A 75 -7.83 4.44 6.34
C GLU A 75 -7.18 3.11 5.93
N ALA A 76 -6.35 2.54 6.80
CA ALA A 76 -5.64 1.29 6.57
C ALA A 76 -6.58 0.13 6.24
N SER A 77 -7.78 0.11 6.85
CA SER A 77 -8.79 -0.93 6.59
C SER A 77 -9.43 -0.87 5.20
N THR A 78 -9.23 0.24 4.45
CA THR A 78 -9.77 0.43 3.10
C THR A 78 -8.81 0.01 1.99
N PHE A 79 -7.58 -0.37 2.34
CA PHE A 79 -6.53 -0.73 1.38
C PHE A 79 -6.44 -2.24 1.16
N HIS A 80 -5.76 -2.63 0.09
CA HIS A 80 -5.43 -4.01 -0.20
C HIS A 80 -3.95 -4.28 0.07
N TYR A 81 -3.68 -5.40 0.74
CA TYR A 81 -2.36 -5.86 1.14
C TYR A 81 -2.06 -7.19 0.44
N VAL A 82 -0.95 -7.23 -0.29
CA VAL A 82 -0.45 -8.40 -1.02
C VAL A 82 0.65 -9.04 -0.18
N ILE A 83 0.40 -10.25 0.31
CA ILE A 83 1.32 -10.98 1.18
C ILE A 83 2.39 -11.68 0.33
N GLY A 84 3.67 -11.37 0.61
CA GLY A 84 4.82 -12.03 -0.01
C GLY A 84 4.88 -13.54 0.27
N LYS A 85 5.62 -14.27 -0.56
CA LYS A 85 5.87 -15.71 -0.39
C LYS A 85 7.24 -15.96 0.22
#